data_AF-Q9SHZ9-F1
#
_entry.id   AF-Q9SHZ9-F1
#
_cell.length_a   1.000
_cell.length_b   1.000
_cell.length_c   1.000
_cell.angle_alpha   90.00
_cell.angle_beta   90.00
_cell.angle_gamma   90.00
#
_symmetry.space_group_name_H-M   'P 1'
#
loop_
_entity.id
_entity.type
_entity.pdbx_description
1 polymer ?
#
loop_
_entity_poly.entity_id
_entity_poly.type
_entity_poly.pdbx_seq_one_letter_code
_entity_poly.pdbx_strand_id
1 'polypeptide(L)'
;MDNESRRYFYNVREGRLKGTMWMESDRISSLCVVDGVLYGYFRWGNYRELMWADTKLNAWRRLNTRDGKTLEEDVSYTIAMSGYNGKLAVFWSVNESDYTKKNNEVMFKLIVLDRVGDVICGTVEWSGVVGTVKAFDFLRCLVVSH
;
A
#
# COMPACT_ATOMS: atom_id res chain seq x y z
N MET A 1 5.62 16.86 18.23
CA MET A 1 4.21 16.70 18.61
C MET A 1 3.72 15.51 17.82
N ASP A 2 3.48 14.39 18.48
CA ASP A 2 2.98 13.18 17.84
C ASP A 2 1.60 13.48 17.28
N ASN A 3 1.50 13.55 15.95
CA ASN A 3 0.21 13.74 15.30
C ASN A 3 -0.46 12.36 15.19
N GLU A 4 -0.83 11.80 16.35
CA GLU A 4 -1.61 10.57 16.40
C GLU A 4 -3.01 10.84 15.84
N SER A 5 -3.22 10.41 14.60
CA SER A 5 -4.50 10.53 13.91
C SER A 5 -5.30 9.24 14.08
N ARG A 6 -6.41 9.29 14.81
CA ARG A 6 -7.31 8.15 14.99
C ARG A 6 -8.16 7.95 13.74
N ARG A 7 -8.05 6.79 13.08
CA ARG A 7 -8.88 6.42 11.92
C ARG A 7 -9.96 5.41 12.31
N TYR A 8 -11.13 5.57 11.70
CA TYR A 8 -12.34 4.80 11.98
C TYR A 8 -12.57 3.78 10.87
N PHE A 9 -12.73 2.51 11.23
CA PHE A 9 -13.13 1.47 10.29
C PHE A 9 -14.60 1.20 10.44
N TYR A 10 -15.34 1.28 9.34
CA TYR A 10 -16.76 0.98 9.31
C TYR A 10 -16.99 -0.38 8.66
N ASN A 11 -17.88 -1.17 9.24
CA ASN A 11 -18.49 -2.28 8.53
C ASN A 11 -19.43 -1.69 7.49
N VAL A 12 -18.99 -1.66 6.23
CA VAL A 12 -19.74 -1.04 5.12
C VAL A 12 -21.12 -1.70 4.94
N ARG A 13 -21.25 -3.00 5.22
CA ARG A 13 -22.54 -3.70 5.09
C ARG A 13 -23.55 -3.28 6.15
N GLU A 14 -23.07 -2.98 7.35
CA GLU A 14 -23.94 -2.62 8.49
C GLU A 14 -24.03 -1.11 8.73
N GLY A 15 -23.17 -0.31 8.07
CA GLY A 15 -23.03 1.12 8.34
C GLY A 15 -22.53 1.43 9.75
N ARG A 16 -21.99 0.45 10.47
CA ARG A 16 -21.57 0.58 11.88
C ARG A 16 -20.06 0.70 12.00
N LEU A 17 -19.60 1.46 13.00
CA LEU A 17 -18.19 1.50 13.36
C LEU A 17 -17.75 0.09 13.79
N LYS A 18 -16.82 -0.50 13.04
CA LYS A 18 -16.18 -1.77 13.35
C LYS A 18 -15.07 -1.61 14.39
N GLY A 19 -14.36 -0.48 14.36
CA GLY A 19 -13.31 -0.19 15.33
C GLY A 19 -12.54 1.09 15.01
N THR A 20 -11.63 1.44 15.91
CA THR A 20 -10.70 2.56 15.70
C THR A 20 -9.27 2.06 15.74
N MET A 21 -8.42 2.66 14.93
CA MET A 21 -7.00 2.31 14.90
C MET A 21 -6.15 3.56 14.98
N TRP A 22 -5.13 3.46 15.82
CA TRP A 22 -4.13 4.50 16.01
C TRP A 22 -3.13 4.47 14.88
N MET A 23 -2.68 5.66 14.51
CA MET A 23 -1.79 5.89 13.37
C MET A 23 -1.01 7.15 13.63
N GLU A 24 0.30 7.08 13.50
CA GLU A 24 1.23 8.22 13.66
C GLU A 24 1.32 9.09 12.39
N SER A 25 0.52 8.80 11.36
CA SER A 25 0.64 9.34 10.00
C SER A 25 -0.60 10.12 9.57
N ASP A 26 -0.39 11.27 8.94
CA ASP A 26 -1.49 12.10 8.46
C ASP A 26 -2.09 11.64 7.12
N ARG A 27 -1.37 10.84 6.32
CA ARG A 27 -1.75 10.60 4.92
C ARG A 27 -1.55 9.16 4.46
N ILE A 28 -2.68 8.53 4.16
CA ILE A 28 -2.75 7.29 3.39
C ILE A 28 -2.88 7.68 1.91
N SER A 29 -2.00 7.17 1.03
CA SER A 29 -2.13 7.44 -0.41
C SER A 29 -2.98 6.38 -1.13
N SER A 30 -2.98 5.14 -0.63
CA SER A 30 -3.69 4.03 -1.23
C SER A 30 -4.07 2.98 -0.19
N LEU A 31 -5.19 2.32 -0.40
CA LEU A 31 -5.69 1.21 0.40
C LEU A 31 -6.09 0.06 -0.53
N CYS A 32 -5.88 -1.17 -0.09
CA CYS A 32 -6.31 -2.36 -0.80
C CYS A 32 -6.65 -3.47 0.18
N VAL A 33 -7.60 -4.34 -0.17
CA VAL A 33 -7.87 -5.56 0.59
C VAL A 33 -7.39 -6.77 -0.20
N VAL A 34 -6.56 -7.61 0.42
CA VAL A 34 -6.10 -8.89 -0.14
C VAL A 34 -6.40 -9.97 0.90
N ASP A 35 -7.13 -11.01 0.50
CA ASP A 35 -7.53 -12.14 1.35
C ASP A 35 -8.09 -11.72 2.73
N GLY A 36 -8.95 -10.69 2.71
CA GLY A 36 -9.62 -10.16 3.89
C GLY A 36 -8.76 -9.26 4.80
N VAL A 37 -7.50 -9.04 4.46
CA VAL A 37 -6.60 -8.13 5.18
C VAL A 37 -6.54 -6.80 4.46
N LEU A 38 -6.68 -5.71 5.22
CA LEU A 38 -6.53 -4.35 4.69
C LEU A 38 -5.06 -3.94 4.71
N TYR A 39 -4.54 -3.58 3.55
CA TYR A 39 -3.22 -3.00 3.32
C TYR A 39 -3.36 -1.51 3.03
N GLY A 40 -2.39 -0.73 3.46
CA GLY A 40 -2.35 0.70 3.26
C GLY A 40 -0.93 1.18 3.03
N TYR A 41 -0.81 2.21 2.20
CA TYR A 41 0.47 2.88 1.99
C TYR A 41 0.43 4.26 2.61
N PHE A 42 1.39 4.47 3.49
CA PHE A 42 1.49 5.58 4.41
C PHE A 42 2.62 6.48 3.97
N ARG A 43 2.37 7.79 3.99
CA ARG A 43 3.38 8.81 3.69
C ARG A 43 3.43 9.84 4.81
N TRP A 44 4.62 10.09 5.33
CA TRP A 44 4.85 11.11 6.34
C TRP A 44 6.24 11.74 6.17
N GLY A 45 6.29 13.03 5.83
CA GLY A 45 7.54 13.69 5.47
C GLY A 45 8.24 12.92 4.34
N ASN A 46 9.45 12.42 4.64
CA ASN A 46 10.23 11.59 3.72
C ASN A 46 10.01 10.08 3.91
N TYR A 47 9.24 9.68 4.94
CA TYR A 47 8.96 8.27 5.25
C TYR A 47 7.79 7.75 4.42
N ARG A 48 7.96 6.53 3.92
CA ARG A 48 7.05 5.85 3.01
C ARG A 48 6.96 4.38 3.40
N GLU A 49 5.81 3.95 3.89
CA GLU A 49 5.66 2.61 4.45
C GLU A 49 4.42 1.90 3.91
N LEU A 50 4.62 0.66 3.48
CA LEU A 50 3.54 -0.27 3.23
C LEU A 50 3.19 -0.98 4.54
N MET A 51 1.93 -0.90 4.94
CA MET A 51 1.45 -1.44 6.20
C MET A 51 0.21 -2.30 5.98
N TRP A 52 -0.09 -3.14 6.98
CA TRP A 52 -1.30 -3.93 7.03
C TRP A 52 -2.01 -3.74 8.37
N ALA A 53 -3.34 -3.89 8.35
CA ALA A 53 -4.18 -3.72 9.51
C ALA A 53 -4.19 -4.99 10.36
N ASP A 54 -3.59 -4.92 11.55
CA ASP A 54 -3.70 -5.96 12.57
C ASP A 54 -4.99 -5.75 13.35
N THR A 55 -6.02 -6.52 12.98
CA THR A 55 -7.34 -6.42 13.63
C THR A 55 -7.36 -7.01 15.03
N LYS A 56 -6.37 -7.84 15.42
CA LYS A 56 -6.29 -8.36 16.79
C LYS A 56 -5.83 -7.27 17.75
N LEU A 57 -4.85 -6.47 17.32
CA LEU A 57 -4.28 -5.39 18.12
C LEU A 57 -4.90 -4.01 17.83
N ASN A 58 -5.75 -3.90 16.81
CA ASN A 58 -6.28 -2.64 16.32
C ASN A 58 -5.16 -1.62 16.02
N ALA A 59 -4.10 -2.08 15.35
CA ALA A 59 -2.94 -1.29 14.98
C ALA A 59 -2.51 -1.53 13.52
N TRP A 60 -1.91 -0.52 12.88
CA TRP A 60 -1.20 -0.72 11.62
C TRP A 60 0.19 -1.30 11.92
N ARG A 61 0.57 -2.35 11.20
CA ARG A 61 1.90 -2.96 11.28
C ARG A 61 2.61 -2.82 9.94
N ARG A 62 3.91 -2.55 9.96
CA ARG A 62 4.73 -2.55 8.73
C ARG A 62 4.68 -3.91 8.05
N LEU A 63 4.59 -3.89 6.73
CA LEU A 63 4.81 -5.08 5.92
C LEU A 63 6.32 -5.23 5.69
N ASN A 64 6.93 -6.15 6.42
CA ASN A 64 8.34 -6.45 6.30
C ASN A 64 8.57 -7.70 5.46
N THR A 65 9.80 -7.90 5.00
CA THR A 65 10.24 -9.18 4.46
C THR A 65 10.24 -10.27 5.53
N ARG A 66 10.35 -11.52 5.11
CA ARG A 66 10.43 -12.66 6.04
C ARG A 66 11.59 -12.54 7.04
N ASP A 67 12.68 -11.89 6.64
CA ASP A 67 13.86 -11.64 7.48
C ASP A 67 13.72 -10.38 8.34
N GLY A 68 12.53 -9.78 8.40
CA GLY A 68 12.26 -8.58 9.20
C GLY A 68 12.77 -7.27 8.60
N LYS A 69 13.29 -7.28 7.36
CA LYS A 69 13.75 -6.07 6.68
C LYS A 69 12.57 -5.32 6.10
N THR A 70 12.68 -4.00 5.95
CA THR A 70 11.69 -3.22 5.20
C THR A 70 11.69 -3.66 3.74
N LEU A 71 10.51 -3.73 3.11
CA LEU A 71 10.38 -3.83 1.66
C LEU A 71 10.78 -2.47 1.06
N GLU A 72 12.07 -2.24 0.86
CA GLU A 72 12.71 -0.95 0.52
C GLU A 72 12.03 -0.04 -0.54
N GLU A 73 12.48 1.22 -0.53
CA GLU A 73 11.71 2.46 -0.37
C GLU A 73 11.55 3.34 -1.63
N ASP A 74 11.91 2.86 -2.83
CA ASP A 74 11.83 3.65 -4.07
C ASP A 74 10.39 3.84 -4.60
N VAL A 75 9.40 3.86 -3.73
CA VAL A 75 7.99 3.97 -4.09
C VAL A 75 7.58 5.42 -3.99
N SER A 76 6.90 5.95 -5.03
CA SER A 76 6.57 7.37 -5.20
C SER A 76 5.63 7.99 -4.14
N TYR A 77 5.38 9.30 -4.17
CA TYR A 77 4.41 9.96 -3.27
C TYR A 77 2.98 9.46 -3.50
N THR A 78 2.68 9.08 -4.74
CA THR A 78 1.41 8.52 -5.17
C THR A 78 1.63 7.12 -5.71
N ILE A 79 0.88 6.17 -5.16
CA ILE A 79 0.92 4.79 -5.57
C ILE A 79 -0.51 4.29 -5.82
N ALA A 80 -0.65 3.25 -6.63
CA ALA A 80 -1.87 2.45 -6.67
C ALA A 80 -1.60 1.06 -6.10
N MET A 81 -2.60 0.50 -5.42
CA MET A 81 -2.53 -0.88 -4.93
C MET A 81 -3.77 -1.66 -5.33
N SER A 82 -3.59 -2.95 -5.59
CA SER A 82 -4.69 -3.88 -5.86
C SER A 82 -4.33 -5.30 -5.42
N GLY A 83 -5.34 -6.13 -5.19
CA GLY A 83 -5.17 -7.56 -4.92
C GLY A 83 -5.20 -8.33 -6.22
N TYR A 84 -4.18 -9.12 -6.51
CA TYR A 84 -4.07 -9.92 -7.73
C TYR A 84 -3.70 -11.36 -7.37
N ASN A 85 -4.65 -12.29 -7.49
CA ASN A 85 -4.48 -13.71 -7.18
C ASN A 85 -3.86 -13.98 -5.79
N GLY A 86 -4.41 -13.33 -4.75
CA GLY A 86 -3.90 -13.44 -3.37
C GLY A 86 -2.59 -12.68 -3.10
N LYS A 87 -2.03 -12.03 -4.12
CA LYS A 87 -0.80 -11.22 -4.01
C LYS A 87 -1.16 -9.73 -3.99
N LEU A 88 -0.24 -8.92 -3.45
CA LEU A 88 -0.38 -7.48 -3.49
C LEU A 88 0.35 -6.91 -4.70
N ALA A 89 -0.41 -6.24 -5.57
CA ALA A 89 0.07 -5.49 -6.72
C ALA A 89 0.26 -4.02 -6.33
N VAL A 90 1.45 -3.46 -6.58
CA VAL A 90 1.79 -2.07 -6.27
C VAL A 90 2.31 -1.38 -7.52
N PHE A 91 1.78 -0.21 -7.84
CA PHE A 91 2.18 0.61 -8.98
C PHE A 91 2.62 2.00 -8.53
N TRP A 92 3.66 2.55 -9.16
CA TRP A 92 4.09 3.93 -8.92
C TRP A 92 4.77 4.52 -10.16
N SER A 93 4.85 5.85 -10.21
CA SER A 93 5.58 6.58 -11.25
C SER A 93 7.00 6.84 -10.77
N VAL A 94 8.01 6.60 -11.61
CA VAL A 94 9.42 6.89 -11.23
C VAL A 94 9.69 8.38 -11.12
N ASN A 95 9.00 9.19 -11.93
CA ASN A 95 9.33 10.61 -12.13
C ASN A 95 8.18 11.54 -11.71
N GLU A 96 7.44 11.21 -10.65
CA GLU A 96 6.25 11.99 -10.22
C GLU A 96 6.52 13.50 -10.05
N SER A 97 7.74 13.89 -9.66
CA SER A 97 8.11 15.30 -9.45
C SER A 97 8.57 16.04 -10.70
N ASP A 98 8.81 15.35 -11.82
CA ASP A 98 9.34 15.97 -13.04
C ASP A 98 8.24 16.15 -14.09
N TYR A 99 7.41 17.18 -13.89
CA TYR A 99 6.36 17.57 -14.83
C TYR A 99 6.90 17.99 -16.21
N THR A 100 8.22 18.16 -16.37
CA THR A 100 8.84 18.49 -17.66
C THR A 100 9.06 17.24 -18.52
N LYS A 101 9.13 16.05 -17.90
CA LYS A 101 9.21 14.79 -18.63
C LYS A 101 7.88 14.47 -19.29
N LYS A 102 7.89 14.41 -20.62
CA LYS A 102 6.71 14.05 -21.43
C LYS A 102 6.21 12.63 -21.17
N ASN A 103 7.10 11.75 -20.71
CA ASN A 103 6.90 10.33 -20.57
C ASN A 103 7.39 9.87 -19.19
N ASN A 104 6.53 9.18 -18.47
CA ASN A 104 6.76 8.63 -17.15
C ASN A 104 6.72 7.10 -17.22
N GLU A 105 7.76 6.48 -16.70
CA GLU A 105 7.79 5.03 -16.51
C GLU A 105 6.90 4.65 -15.32
N VAL A 106 6.04 3.68 -15.56
CA VAL A 106 5.22 3.05 -14.55
C VAL A 106 5.95 1.82 -14.05
N MET A 107 6.37 1.87 -12.80
CA MET A 107 6.88 0.71 -12.10
C MET A 107 5.73 -0.09 -11.53
N PHE A 108 5.94 -1.41 -11.50
CA PHE A 108 5.06 -2.37 -10.89
C PHE A 108 5.88 -3.31 -10.02
N LYS A 109 5.31 -3.69 -8.88
CA LYS A 109 5.86 -4.68 -7.95
C LYS A 109 4.75 -5.64 -7.54
N LEU A 110 5.04 -6.93 -7.64
CA LEU A 110 4.15 -8.00 -7.21
C LEU A 110 4.72 -8.66 -5.96
N ILE A 111 3.96 -8.61 -4.87
CA ILE A 111 4.39 -9.04 -3.55
C ILE A 111 3.55 -10.25 -3.14
N VAL A 112 4.22 -11.38 -2.94
CA VAL A 112 3.63 -12.57 -2.32
C VAL A 112 3.52 -12.31 -0.83
N LEU A 113 2.34 -12.60 -0.26
CA LEU A 113 2.02 -12.36 1.14
C LEU A 113 2.00 -13.70 1.88
N ASP A 114 2.84 -13.83 2.91
CA ASP A 114 2.94 -15.03 3.73
C ASP A 114 2.52 -14.72 5.16
N ARG A 115 1.79 -15.64 5.80
CA ARG A 115 1.47 -15.57 7.22
C ARG A 115 2.42 -16.44 8.02
N VAL A 116 3.13 -15.84 8.98
CA VAL A 116 3.98 -16.54 9.95
C VAL A 116 3.41 -16.27 11.34
N GLY A 117 2.60 -17.21 11.83
CA GLY A 117 1.81 -16.99 13.04
C GLY A 117 0.84 -15.82 12.87
N ASP A 118 0.99 -14.81 13.71
CA ASP A 118 0.16 -13.59 13.69
C ASP A 118 0.76 -12.44 12.87
N VAL A 119 1.92 -12.67 12.24
CA VAL A 119 2.60 -11.65 11.43
C VAL A 119 2.40 -11.95 9.95
N ILE A 120 2.19 -10.89 9.18
CA ILE A 120 2.18 -10.95 7.71
C ILE A 120 3.51 -10.39 7.22
N CYS A 121 4.19 -11.17 6.39
CA CYS A 121 5.41 -10.77 5.69
C CYS A 121 5.17 -10.74 4.18
N GLY A 122 5.99 -10.00 3.46
CA GLY A 122 5.95 -9.92 2.00
C GLY A 122 7.27 -10.36 1.35
N THR A 123 7.18 -11.03 0.21
CA THR A 123 8.33 -11.34 -0.66
C THR A 123 8.07 -10.76 -2.04
N VAL A 124 9.01 -9.97 -2.58
CA VAL A 124 8.90 -9.45 -3.94
C VAL A 124 9.14 -10.59 -4.92
N GLU A 125 8.09 -10.98 -5.63
CA GLU A 125 8.17 -12.01 -6.69
C GLU A 125 8.60 -11.38 -8.02
N TRP A 126 8.14 -10.15 -8.29
CA TRP A 126 8.47 -9.43 -9.50
C TRP A 126 8.53 -7.92 -9.25
N SER A 127 9.45 -7.23 -9.91
CA SER A 127 9.52 -5.76 -9.91
C SER A 127 10.13 -5.27 -11.23
N GLY A 128 9.54 -4.24 -11.82
CA GLY A 128 10.03 -3.69 -13.10
C GLY A 128 9.10 -2.66 -13.72
N VAL A 129 9.52 -2.09 -14.84
CA VAL A 129 8.71 -1.17 -15.64
C VAL A 129 7.67 -1.98 -16.42
N VAL A 130 6.39 -1.60 -16.31
CA VAL A 130 5.28 -2.23 -17.08
C VAL A 130 4.81 -1.37 -18.25
N GLY A 131 5.27 -0.11 -18.32
CA GLY A 131 4.96 0.75 -19.44
C GLY A 131 5.46 2.17 -19.25
N THR A 132 5.30 2.95 -20.31
CA THR A 132 5.61 4.37 -20.33
C THR A 132 4.37 5.12 -20.76
N VAL A 133 3.93 6.06 -19.95
CA VAL A 133 2.71 6.84 -20.18
C VAL A 133 3.03 8.32 -20.09
N LYS A 134 2.20 9.17 -20.70
CA LYS A 134 2.31 10.62 -20.49
C LYS A 134 1.95 10.97 -19.04
N ALA A 135 2.14 12.23 -18.64
CA ALA A 135 1.75 12.73 -17.32
C ALA A 135 0.36 12.20 -16.90
N PHE A 136 0.31 11.57 -15.72
CA PHE A 136 -0.85 10.86 -15.21
C PHE A 136 -0.78 10.80 -13.69
N ASP A 137 -1.94 10.60 -13.06
CA ASP A 137 -2.06 10.28 -11.64
C ASP A 137 -2.81 8.96 -11.47
N PHE A 138 -2.43 8.19 -10.46
CA PHE A 138 -3.19 7.01 -10.07
C PHE A 138 -4.45 7.41 -9.33
N LEU A 139 -5.61 7.22 -9.95
CA LEU A 139 -6.90 7.40 -9.28
C LEU A 139 -7.32 6.15 -8.53
N ARG A 140 -7.33 5.00 -9.23
CA ARG A 140 -7.69 3.67 -8.72
C ARG A 140 -7.02 2.59 -9.56
N CYS A 141 -6.74 1.44 -8.96
CA CYS A 141 -6.35 0.24 -9.69
C CYS A 141 -7.45 -0.81 -9.46
N LEU A 142 -8.00 -1.34 -10.55
CA LEU A 142 -9.03 -2.38 -10.52
C LEU A 142 -8.50 -3.58 -11.28
N VAL A 143 -8.59 -4.77 -10.69
CA VAL A 143 -8.30 -6.01 -11.44
C VAL A 143 -9.52 -6.36 -12.27
N VAL A 144 -9.31 -6.54 -13.57
CA VAL A 144 -10.32 -7.06 -14.49
C VAL A 144 -10.04 -8.55 -14.71
N SER A 145 -11.03 -9.40 -14.46
CA SER A 145 -10.98 -10.82 -14.82
C SER A 145 -11.45 -10.98 -16.26
N HIS A 146 -10.69 -11.73 -17.07
CA HIS A 146 -11.16 -12.26 -18.35
C HIS A 146 -11.96 -13.55 -18.14
#